data_AF-A0A1Z1WGR9-F1
#
_entry.id   AF-A0A1Z1WGR9-F1
#
_cell.length_a   1.000
_cell.length_b   1.000
_cell.length_c   1.000
_cell.angle_alpha   90.00
_cell.angle_beta   90.00
_cell.angle_gamma   90.00
#
_symmetry.space_group_name_H-M   'P 1'
#
loop_
_entity.id
_entity.type
_entity.pdbx_description
1 polymer ?
#
loop_
_entity_poly.entity_id
_entity_poly.type
_entity_poly.pdbx_seq_one_letter_code
_entity_poly.pdbx_strand_id
1 'polypeptide(L)'
;MRHDVEFFPVLVTAYPTDEDHAPLLVDPAAARIVRAGDIVDGDTVLASIGHAGNALLRSDYFNDQYEAHPTPFNRACQCGVCCHLTDEQGPVIVLTTTAWGSGWCDPWPASDLALIVPANRLA
;
A
#
# COMPACT_ATOMS: atom_id res chain seq x y z
N MET A 1 12.35 19.82 23.43
CA MET A 1 12.44 19.92 21.96
C MET A 1 11.03 19.83 21.40
N ARG A 2 10.53 20.91 20.78
CA ARG A 2 9.36 20.82 19.92
C ARG A 2 9.89 20.36 18.56
N HIS A 3 9.41 19.22 18.08
CA HIS A 3 9.59 18.87 16.68
C HIS A 3 8.53 19.64 15.92
N ASP A 4 8.92 20.45 14.95
CA ASP A 4 7.97 21.03 14.02
C ASP A 4 7.33 19.86 13.26
N VAL A 5 6.01 19.71 13.42
CA VAL A 5 5.25 18.69 12.69
C VAL A 5 4.84 19.33 11.38
N GLU A 6 5.40 18.83 10.29
CA GLU A 6 5.01 19.23 8.94
C GLU A 6 3.75 18.46 8.53
N PHE A 7 2.73 19.19 8.09
CA PHE A 7 1.48 18.62 7.60
C PHE A 7 1.43 18.78 6.09
N PHE A 8 1.15 17.68 5.40
CA PHE A 8 1.02 17.68 3.94
C PHE A 8 -0.41 17.30 3.56
N PRO A 9 -1.04 18.03 2.62
CA PRO A 9 -2.35 17.65 2.11
C PRO A 9 -2.26 16.38 1.25
N VAL A 10 -3.17 15.44 1.50
CA VAL A 10 -3.40 14.26 0.66
C VAL A 10 -4.84 14.30 0.14
N LEU A 11 -5.01 14.08 -1.16
CA LEU A 11 -6.31 13.94 -1.80
C LEU A 11 -6.70 12.46 -1.88
N VAL A 12 -7.64 12.04 -1.03
CA VAL A 12 -8.32 10.75 -1.16
C VAL A 12 -9.54 10.95 -2.06
N THR A 13 -9.54 10.32 -3.23
CA THR A 13 -10.69 10.39 -4.15
C THR A 13 -11.74 9.35 -3.81
N ALA A 14 -12.93 9.46 -4.41
CA ALA A 14 -13.90 8.39 -4.34
C ALA A 14 -13.33 7.10 -4.96
N TYR A 15 -13.75 5.95 -4.41
CA TYR A 15 -13.44 4.66 -5.03
C TYR A 15 -14.04 4.60 -6.44
N PRO A 16 -13.29 4.16 -7.46
CA PRO A 16 -13.79 4.08 -8.83
C PRO A 16 -14.96 3.10 -8.95
N THR A 17 -15.96 3.47 -9.74
CA THR A 17 -17.07 2.60 -10.11
C THR A 17 -17.04 2.39 -11.62
N ASP A 18 -16.01 1.70 -12.09
CA ASP A 18 -15.80 1.35 -13.50
C ASP A 18 -15.52 -0.15 -13.64
N GLU A 19 -15.28 -0.61 -14.86
CA GLU A 19 -15.07 -2.04 -15.17
C GLU A 19 -13.67 -2.54 -14.84
N ASP A 20 -12.71 -1.64 -14.61
CA ASP A 20 -11.31 -1.98 -14.34
C ASP A 20 -11.03 -2.19 -12.85
N HIS A 21 -11.98 -1.81 -11.98
CA HIS A 21 -11.86 -1.93 -10.52
C HIS A 21 -12.89 -2.89 -9.93
N ALA A 22 -12.45 -3.89 -9.17
CA ALA A 22 -13.33 -4.78 -8.44
C ALA A 22 -14.17 -4.03 -7.39
N PRO A 23 -15.38 -4.51 -7.05
CA PRO A 23 -16.15 -3.94 -5.96
C PRO A 23 -15.42 -4.04 -4.62
N LEU A 24 -15.55 -3.00 -3.78
CA LEU A 24 -15.01 -3.04 -2.42
C LEU A 24 -15.70 -4.13 -1.59
N LEU A 25 -14.90 -4.95 -0.91
CA LEU A 25 -15.37 -6.00 0.01
C LEU A 25 -15.24 -5.60 1.48
N VAL A 26 -14.81 -4.36 1.73
CA VAL A 26 -14.54 -3.79 3.05
C VAL A 26 -15.30 -2.48 3.25
N ASP A 27 -15.50 -2.07 4.51
CA ASP A 27 -16.11 -0.77 4.81
C ASP A 27 -15.09 0.36 4.58
N PRO A 28 -15.29 1.25 3.59
CA PRO A 28 -14.37 2.35 3.34
C PRO A 28 -14.33 3.38 4.48
N ALA A 29 -15.31 3.40 5.39
CA ALA A 29 -15.29 4.29 6.55
C ALA A 29 -14.16 3.94 7.55
N ALA A 30 -13.66 2.71 7.52
CA ALA A 30 -12.52 2.28 8.32
C ALA A 30 -11.16 2.60 7.66
N ALA A 31 -11.15 3.15 6.44
CA ALA A 31 -9.93 3.36 5.69
C ALA A 31 -9.00 4.40 6.35
N ARG A 32 -7.69 4.15 6.29
CA ARG A 32 -6.64 5.00 6.87
C ARG A 32 -5.41 5.01 5.98
N ILE A 33 -4.69 6.14 5.99
CA ILE A 33 -3.39 6.26 5.33
C ILE A 33 -2.31 5.85 6.33
N VAL A 34 -1.46 4.91 5.94
CA VAL A 34 -0.32 4.43 6.74
C VAL A 34 0.94 4.40 5.90
N ARG A 35 2.10 4.26 6.54
CA ARG A 35 3.33 3.89 5.84
C ARG A 35 3.29 2.41 5.48
N ALA A 36 3.87 2.04 4.35
CA ALA A 36 3.94 0.64 3.92
C ALA A 36 4.62 -0.26 4.97
N GLY A 37 5.64 0.26 5.67
CA GLY A 37 6.30 -0.46 6.76
C GLY A 37 5.46 -0.70 8.02
N ASP A 38 4.35 0.03 8.18
CA ASP A 38 3.43 -0.12 9.31
C ASP A 38 2.25 -1.07 8.98
N ILE A 39 2.14 -1.52 7.73
CA ILE A 39 1.13 -2.49 7.31
C ILE A 39 1.43 -3.84 7.96
N VAL A 40 0.38 -4.45 8.49
CA VAL A 40 0.46 -5.72 9.20
C VAL A 40 -0.34 -6.80 8.48
N ASP A 41 -0.05 -8.05 8.84
CA ASP A 41 -0.78 -9.20 8.34
C ASP A 41 -2.30 -9.04 8.52
N GLY A 42 -3.04 -9.26 7.42
CA GLY A 42 -4.50 -9.16 7.35
C GLY A 42 -5.05 -7.77 7.02
N ASP A 43 -4.22 -6.71 6.98
CA ASP A 43 -4.69 -5.40 6.51
C ASP A 43 -5.06 -5.48 5.02
N THR A 44 -6.16 -4.84 4.61
CA THR A 44 -6.57 -4.79 3.20
C THR A 44 -6.00 -3.54 2.55
N VAL A 45 -5.16 -3.69 1.52
CA VAL A 45 -4.59 -2.60 0.73
C VAL A 45 -5.55 -2.21 -0.38
N LEU A 46 -5.84 -0.90 -0.50
CA LEU A 46 -6.76 -0.35 -1.49
C LEU A 46 -6.07 0.47 -2.57
N ALA A 47 -5.06 1.26 -2.18
CA ALA A 47 -4.42 2.21 -3.08
C ALA A 47 -3.01 2.55 -2.62
N SER A 48 -2.15 2.93 -3.56
CA SER A 48 -0.95 3.70 -3.26
C SER A 48 -1.30 5.19 -3.12
N ILE A 49 -0.48 5.94 -2.37
CA ILE A 49 -0.57 7.40 -2.29
C ILE A 49 0.68 7.98 -2.95
N GLY A 50 0.53 8.50 -4.17
CA GLY A 50 1.63 9.00 -4.99
C GLY A 50 1.42 10.45 -5.46
N HIS A 51 2.45 11.04 -6.06
CA HIS A 51 2.37 12.39 -6.62
C HIS A 51 1.50 12.41 -7.88
N ALA A 52 0.42 13.18 -7.87
CA ALA A 52 -0.46 13.34 -9.04
C ALA A 52 -0.09 14.54 -9.92
N GLY A 53 1.20 14.75 -10.24
CA GLY A 53 1.67 15.79 -11.18
C GLY A 53 1.36 17.25 -10.81
N ASN A 54 0.54 17.52 -9.79
CA ASN A 54 -0.01 18.82 -9.40
C ASN A 54 0.36 19.20 -7.95
N ALA A 55 1.51 18.70 -7.47
CA ALA A 55 2.07 18.89 -6.14
C ALA A 55 1.30 18.27 -4.96
N LEU A 56 0.12 17.69 -5.19
CA LEU A 56 -0.62 16.97 -4.15
C LEU A 56 -0.38 15.45 -4.26
N LEU A 57 -0.26 14.82 -3.10
CA LEU A 57 -0.35 13.37 -2.99
C LEU A 57 -1.80 12.94 -3.22
N ARG A 58 -2.01 11.87 -3.99
CA ARG A 58 -3.35 11.37 -4.35
C ARG A 58 -3.41 9.86 -4.25
N SER A 59 -4.58 9.34 -3.88
CA SER A 59 -4.88 7.91 -3.98
C SER A 59 -4.92 7.42 -5.43
N ASP A 60 -4.12 6.40 -5.71
CA ASP A 60 -4.13 5.62 -6.96
C ASP A 60 -4.60 4.19 -6.63
N TYR A 61 -5.89 3.95 -6.88
CA TYR A 61 -6.56 2.70 -6.51
C TYR A 61 -6.06 1.55 -7.38
N PHE A 62 -5.83 0.40 -6.74
CA PHE A 62 -5.54 -0.82 -7.47
C PHE A 62 -6.81 -1.37 -8.10
N ASN A 63 -6.66 -2.04 -9.25
CA ASN A 63 -7.75 -2.75 -9.91
C ASN A 63 -8.45 -3.73 -8.95
N ASP A 64 -7.67 -4.42 -8.12
CA ASP A 64 -8.19 -5.28 -7.05
C ASP A 64 -7.60 -4.86 -5.70
N GLN A 65 -8.46 -4.73 -4.69
CA GLN A 65 -8.01 -4.72 -3.29
C GLN A 65 -7.40 -6.07 -2.91
N TYR A 66 -6.42 -6.07 -2.02
CA TYR A 66 -5.82 -7.32 -1.56
C TYR A 66 -5.48 -7.31 -0.07
N GLU A 67 -5.60 -8.49 0.56
CA GLU A 67 -5.13 -8.71 1.93
C GLU A 67 -3.60 -8.82 1.92
N ALA A 68 -2.94 -8.02 2.76
CA ALA A 68 -1.50 -7.99 2.89
C ALA A 68 -0.99 -9.07 3.83
N HIS A 69 0.05 -9.75 3.37
CA HIS A 69 0.93 -10.62 4.15
C HIS A 69 2.36 -10.09 4.02
N PRO A 70 2.76 -9.14 4.88
CA PRO A 70 4.07 -8.50 4.80
C PRO A 70 5.20 -9.50 5.04
N THR A 71 6.23 -9.48 4.19
CA THR A 71 7.44 -10.28 4.36
C THR A 71 8.69 -9.44 4.15
N PRO A 72 9.84 -9.82 4.74
CA PRO A 72 11.09 -9.11 4.52
C PRO A 72 11.51 -9.10 3.04
N PHE A 73 11.98 -7.94 2.57
CA PHE A 73 12.52 -7.83 1.22
C PHE A 73 13.84 -8.60 1.06
N ASN A 74 13.91 -9.44 0.03
CA ASN A 74 15.12 -10.15 -0.37
C ASN A 74 15.68 -9.53 -1.66
N ARG A 75 16.82 -8.83 -1.56
CA ARG A 75 17.53 -8.22 -2.70
C ARG A 75 17.99 -9.24 -3.76
N ALA A 76 18.13 -10.51 -3.39
CA ALA A 76 18.48 -11.57 -4.34
C ALA A 76 17.25 -12.17 -5.03
N CYS A 77 16.02 -11.72 -4.72
CA CYS A 77 14.81 -12.20 -5.37
C CYS A 77 14.76 -11.77 -6.84
N GLN A 78 14.55 -12.74 -7.73
CA GLN A 78 14.52 -12.54 -9.19
C GLN A 78 13.11 -12.70 -9.77
N CYS A 79 12.06 -12.41 -8.99
CA CYS A 79 10.66 -12.56 -9.44
C CYS A 79 10.24 -11.58 -10.55
N GLY A 80 11.12 -10.67 -10.97
CA GLY A 80 10.83 -9.65 -11.98
C GLY A 80 10.25 -8.36 -11.42
N VAL A 81 9.70 -8.36 -10.19
CA VAL A 81 9.19 -7.14 -9.53
C VAL A 81 10.21 -6.60 -8.51
N CYS A 82 10.71 -7.47 -7.63
CA CYS A 82 11.69 -7.09 -6.61
C CYS A 82 12.98 -6.49 -7.17
N CYS A 83 13.35 -6.81 -8.41
CA CYS A 83 14.56 -6.28 -9.02
C CYS A 83 14.50 -4.76 -9.24
N HIS A 84 13.31 -4.16 -9.34
CA HIS A 84 13.13 -2.71 -9.52
C HIS A 84 13.53 -1.87 -8.30
N LEU A 85 13.62 -2.49 -7.12
CA LEU A 85 13.99 -1.83 -5.86
C LEU A 85 15.33 -2.32 -5.29
N THR A 86 16.17 -2.94 -6.12
CA THR A 86 17.48 -3.47 -5.68
C THR A 86 18.40 -2.36 -5.19
N ASP A 87 18.33 -1.18 -5.83
CA ASP A 87 19.14 0.00 -5.52
C ASP A 87 18.49 0.94 -4.50
N GLU A 88 17.32 0.58 -3.95
CA GLU A 88 16.65 1.36 -2.91
C GLU A 88 17.51 1.40 -1.65
N GLN A 89 17.81 2.62 -1.18
CA GLN A 89 18.68 2.81 -0.02
C GLN A 89 17.92 2.63 1.29
N GLY A 90 16.61 2.89 1.27
CA GLY A 90 15.73 2.73 2.43
C GLY A 90 15.33 1.26 2.72
N PRO A 91 14.69 1.02 3.88
CA PRO A 91 14.03 -0.25 4.14
C PRO A 91 12.92 -0.49 3.11
N VAL A 92 12.78 -1.75 2.66
CA VAL A 92 11.75 -2.20 1.71
C VAL A 92 10.98 -3.34 2.36
N ILE A 93 9.65 -3.32 2.22
CA ILE A 93 8.73 -4.39 2.65
C ILE A 93 8.08 -5.01 1.43
N VAL A 94 7.79 -6.31 1.46
CA VAL A 94 7.01 -6.96 0.39
C VAL A 94 5.61 -7.26 0.92
N LEU A 95 4.59 -6.60 0.37
CA LEU A 95 3.19 -6.81 0.67
C LEU A 95 2.67 -7.91 -0.27
N THR A 96 2.66 -9.16 0.17
CA THR A 96 2.16 -10.25 -0.70
C THR A 96 0.68 -10.51 -0.44
N THR A 97 -0.03 -11.07 -1.43
CA THR A 97 -1.34 -11.68 -1.20
C THR A 97 -1.37 -13.10 -1.73
N THR A 98 -2.08 -13.99 -1.03
CA THR A 98 -2.30 -15.36 -1.50
C THR A 98 -3.29 -15.44 -2.67
N ALA A 99 -4.07 -14.38 -2.91
CA ALA A 99 -5.12 -14.36 -3.93
C ALA A 99 -4.57 -14.45 -5.38
N TRP A 100 -3.34 -14.00 -5.63
CA TRP A 100 -2.74 -13.96 -6.97
C TRP A 100 -2.08 -15.27 -7.42
N GLY A 101 -2.49 -16.42 -6.88
CA GLY A 101 -2.14 -17.75 -7.38
C GLY A 101 -0.69 -18.22 -7.17
N SER A 102 0.22 -17.34 -6.75
CA SER A 102 1.60 -17.69 -6.40
C SER A 102 2.28 -16.74 -5.40
N GLY A 103 1.55 -15.84 -4.73
CA GLY A 103 2.15 -14.89 -3.79
C GLY A 103 3.07 -13.89 -4.49
N TRP A 104 2.51 -13.11 -5.43
CA TRP A 104 3.32 -12.14 -6.16
C TRP A 104 3.90 -11.11 -5.18
N CYS A 105 5.14 -10.75 -5.42
CA CYS A 105 5.79 -9.70 -4.66
C CYS A 105 5.21 -8.36 -5.09
N ASP A 106 4.71 -7.60 -4.12
CA ASP A 106 4.48 -6.17 -4.26
C ASP A 106 5.46 -5.46 -3.31
N PRO A 107 6.69 -5.15 -3.76
CA PRO A 107 7.71 -4.54 -2.91
C PRO A 107 7.54 -3.01 -2.86
N TRP A 108 7.58 -2.45 -1.66
CA TRP A 108 7.39 -1.02 -1.39
C TRP A 108 8.55 -0.50 -0.55
N PRO A 109 9.14 0.68 -0.88
CA PRO A 109 9.86 1.46 0.12
C PRO A 109 8.99 1.61 1.36
N ALA A 110 9.52 1.27 2.54
CA ALA A 110 8.72 1.22 3.76
C ALA A 110 8.19 2.61 4.18
N SER A 111 8.77 3.68 3.63
CA SER A 111 8.32 5.06 3.82
C SER A 111 7.10 5.44 2.99
N ASP A 112 6.81 4.71 1.91
CA ASP A 112 5.72 5.02 0.99
C ASP A 112 4.37 4.92 1.70
N LEU A 113 3.41 5.68 1.21
CA LEU A 113 2.10 5.78 1.82
C LEU A 113 1.09 4.90 1.09
N ALA A 114 0.27 4.19 1.84
CA ALA A 114 -0.81 3.36 1.33
C ALA A 114 -2.12 3.69 2.02
N LEU A 115 -3.22 3.59 1.27
CA LEU A 115 -4.57 3.59 1.82
C LEU A 115 -4.97 2.15 2.11
N ILE A 116 -5.28 1.86 3.37
CA ILE A 116 -5.66 0.52 3.81
C ILE A 116 -6.98 0.53 4.56
N VAL A 117 -7.66 -0.61 4.62
CA VAL A 117 -8.63 -0.93 5.68
C VAL A 117 -7.97 -1.88 6.67
N PRO A 118 -8.04 -1.61 7.98
CA PRO A 118 -7.43 -2.44 9.01
C PRO A 118 -7.97 -3.86 8.99
N ALA A 119 -7.13 -4.85 9.29
CA ALA A 119 -7.61 -6.16 9.70
C ALA A 119 -8.57 -5.99 10.89
N ASN A 120 -9.74 -6.63 10.84
CA ASN A 120 -10.65 -6.71 11.99
C ASN A 120 -10.00 -7.60 13.06
N ARG A 121 -9.14 -7.01 13.88
CA ARG A 121 -8.63 -7.67 15.09
C ARG A 121 -9.73 -7.61 16.13
N LEU A 122 -10.36 -8.75 16.41
CA LEU A 122 -11.09 -8.91 17.67
C LEU A 122 -10.11 -8.57 18.79
N ALA A 123 -10.37 -7.45 19.47
CA ALA A 123 -9.59 -6.98 20.61
C ALA A 123 -9.71 -7.93 21.80
#